data_AF-A0A1L9Q118-F1
#
_entry.id   AF-A0A1L9Q118-F1
#
_cell.length_a   1.000
_cell.length_b   1.000
_cell.length_c   1.000
_cell.angle_alpha   90.00
_cell.angle_beta   90.00
_cell.angle_gamma   90.00
#
_symmetry.space_group_name_H-M   'P 1'
#
loop_
_entity.id
_entity.type
_entity.pdbx_description
1 polymer ?
#
loop_
_entity_poly.entity_id
_entity_poly.type
_entity_poly.pdbx_seq_one_letter_code
_entity_poly.pdbx_strand_id
1 'polypeptide(L)'
;MAPSIAYPAPSASLSPSPLHTLSKKPQINIDIVELTENTDSVSDSTAVQPVDPLDSERARLRAHLGLDSPAPQIQPLFFIEQAPNTTSNLPVQCSLPGCTAGIEPNSLRLALNPGMSGDIWFRSSSDYYHIPCFERLADFTQSCYLDRIVPLTRNTFKLRGLKISSVSDGSYLLTGGAERLILEWKITRGMEIDKRDGVYDEAFYRLDPDVNDLLYKAGSSGFWPTGRPGGLDVFEYYTLARTVAVNECSREEEWNLFEQFLGQNKREGVWGRHDLSAMLGKWQEAVNLALQESKHGQDMDGLSATAVKAIRRLSTVPTPQIGLNCI
;
A
#
# COMPACT_ATOMS: atom_id res chain seq x y z
N MET A 1 10.50 -3.17 21.52
CA MET A 1 9.22 -2.44 21.54
C MET A 1 9.36 -1.31 20.53
N ALA A 2 8.69 -1.41 19.38
CA ALA A 2 8.70 -0.37 18.37
C ALA A 2 8.04 0.90 18.94
N PRO A 3 8.45 2.11 18.54
CA PRO A 3 7.74 3.33 18.90
C PRO A 3 6.35 3.25 18.26
N SER A 4 5.36 3.04 19.12
CA SER A 4 3.94 3.12 18.78
C SER A 4 3.66 4.58 18.44
N ILE A 5 3.37 4.89 17.18
CA ILE A 5 2.71 6.13 16.83
C ILE A 5 1.33 6.07 17.50
N ALA A 6 1.21 6.75 18.64
CA ALA A 6 -0.04 6.89 19.35
C ALA A 6 -0.92 7.84 18.54
N TYR A 7 -1.97 7.31 17.92
CA TYR A 7 -3.05 8.13 17.42
C TYR A 7 -3.83 8.70 18.62
N PRO A 8 -4.16 10.00 18.64
CA PRO A 8 -5.03 10.55 19.67
C PRO A 8 -6.40 9.87 19.59
N ALA A 9 -6.90 9.42 20.74
CA ALA A 9 -8.24 8.86 20.86
C ALA A 9 -9.30 9.89 20.41
N PRO A 10 -10.39 9.45 19.75
CA PRO A 10 -11.49 10.35 19.41
C PRO A 10 -12.10 10.88 20.71
N SER A 11 -12.14 12.20 20.82
CA SER A 11 -12.76 12.90 21.94
C SER A 11 -14.20 12.43 22.12
N ALA A 12 -14.54 12.08 23.36
CA ALA A 12 -15.89 11.71 23.74
C ALA A 12 -16.87 12.82 23.32
N SER A 13 -17.95 12.40 22.68
CA SER A 13 -19.09 13.22 22.29
C SER A 13 -19.66 13.98 23.49
N LEU A 14 -19.52 15.31 23.47
CA LEU A 14 -20.39 16.18 24.24
C LEU A 14 -21.63 16.49 23.38
N SER A 15 -22.78 16.04 23.87
CA SER A 15 -24.10 16.31 23.30
C SER A 15 -24.36 17.82 23.16
N PRO A 16 -25.08 18.28 22.11
CA PRO A 16 -25.32 19.69 21.89
C PRO A 16 -26.52 20.18 22.72
N SER A 17 -26.40 21.38 23.28
CA SER A 17 -27.56 22.22 23.63
C SER A 17 -27.51 23.52 22.83
N PRO A 18 -28.66 24.06 22.39
CA PRO A 18 -28.73 25.06 21.35
C PRO A 18 -28.68 26.47 21.93
N LEU A 19 -27.93 27.37 21.30
CA LEU A 19 -28.20 28.80 21.41
C LEU A 19 -27.77 29.55 20.14
N HIS A 20 -28.77 30.23 19.59
CA HIS A 20 -28.72 31.17 18.49
C HIS A 20 -27.65 32.26 18.69
N THR A 21 -26.96 32.66 17.61
CA THR A 21 -26.94 34.07 17.12
C THR A 21 -26.19 34.21 15.79
N LEU A 22 -26.97 34.46 14.73
CA LEU A 22 -26.83 35.46 13.64
C LEU A 22 -25.48 36.09 13.23
N SER A 23 -25.37 36.19 11.88
CA SER A 23 -24.77 37.27 11.07
C SER A 23 -23.25 37.17 10.79
N LYS A 24 -22.69 37.31 9.59
CA LYS A 24 -23.11 37.99 8.34
C LYS A 24 -22.52 37.30 7.10
N LYS A 25 -23.28 37.27 6.01
CA LYS A 25 -22.81 37.08 4.62
C LYS A 25 -22.01 38.29 4.13
N PRO A 26 -21.29 38.13 3.01
CA PRO A 26 -21.54 38.98 1.84
C PRO A 26 -22.06 38.16 0.65
N GLN A 27 -23.15 38.66 0.07
CA GLN A 27 -23.72 38.24 -1.21
C GLN A 27 -22.88 38.79 -2.37
N ILE A 28 -22.77 38.02 -3.45
CA ILE A 28 -22.66 38.59 -4.80
C ILE A 28 -23.91 38.13 -5.56
N ASN A 29 -24.64 39.12 -6.04
CA ASN A 29 -25.88 39.04 -6.79
C ASN A 29 -25.52 39.32 -8.25
N ILE A 30 -25.93 38.47 -9.19
CA ILE A 30 -26.01 38.84 -10.60
C ILE A 30 -27.37 38.35 -11.10
N ASP A 31 -28.15 39.32 -11.56
CA ASP A 31 -29.54 39.20 -11.95
C ASP A 31 -29.75 38.34 -13.21
N ILE A 32 -30.97 37.82 -13.21
CA ILE A 32 -31.68 37.04 -14.21
C ILE A 32 -31.84 37.83 -15.52
N VAL A 33 -31.61 37.16 -16.66
CA VAL A 33 -32.22 37.53 -17.95
C VAL A 33 -33.11 36.36 -18.36
N GLU A 34 -34.42 36.55 -18.25
CA GLU A 34 -35.42 35.74 -18.92
C GLU A 34 -35.39 36.05 -20.42
N LEU A 35 -35.25 35.01 -21.24
CA LEU A 35 -35.76 35.01 -22.61
C LEU A 35 -36.60 33.75 -22.81
N THR A 36 -37.80 34.00 -23.28
CA THR A 36 -38.97 33.13 -23.41
C THR A 36 -38.80 31.94 -24.34
N GLU A 37 -39.48 30.87 -23.95
CA GLU A 37 -40.07 29.74 -24.70
C GLU A 37 -39.76 29.63 -26.20
N ASN A 38 -39.20 28.48 -26.59
CA ASN A 38 -39.64 27.76 -27.78
C ASN A 38 -39.83 26.29 -27.41
N THR A 39 -41.09 25.86 -27.48
CA THR A 39 -41.56 24.49 -27.51
C THR A 39 -40.93 23.75 -28.69
N ASP A 40 -40.28 22.61 -28.45
CA ASP A 40 -40.37 21.45 -29.33
C ASP A 40 -39.88 20.17 -28.65
N SER A 41 -40.80 19.19 -28.62
CA SER A 41 -40.58 17.75 -28.49
C SER A 41 -39.72 17.21 -27.34
N VAL A 42 -40.41 16.82 -26.26
CA VAL A 42 -39.97 15.76 -25.35
C VAL A 42 -39.77 14.48 -26.16
N SER A 43 -38.53 14.17 -26.50
CA SER A 43 -38.11 12.82 -26.82
C SER A 43 -37.40 12.27 -25.60
N ASP A 44 -38.14 11.51 -24.82
CA ASP A 44 -37.68 10.69 -23.71
C ASP A 44 -36.63 9.69 -24.23
N SER A 45 -35.38 10.12 -24.23
CA SER A 45 -34.23 9.25 -24.38
C SER A 45 -33.65 9.07 -22.98
N THR A 46 -34.28 8.16 -22.23
CA THR A 46 -33.65 7.53 -21.08
C THR A 46 -32.47 6.72 -21.61
N ALA A 47 -31.35 7.40 -21.86
CA ALA A 47 -30.07 6.77 -22.10
C ALA A 47 -29.70 6.06 -20.80
N VAL A 48 -30.02 4.76 -20.74
CA VAL A 48 -29.61 3.87 -19.67
C VAL A 48 -28.09 3.92 -19.66
N GLN A 49 -27.54 4.71 -18.72
CA GLN A 49 -26.11 4.68 -18.44
C GLN A 49 -25.74 3.23 -18.17
N PRO A 50 -24.73 2.67 -18.83
CA PRO A 50 -24.31 1.30 -18.56
C PRO A 50 -23.90 1.25 -17.09
N VAL A 51 -24.70 0.56 -16.28
CA VAL A 51 -24.41 0.30 -14.86
C VAL A 51 -23.05 -0.41 -14.84
N ASP A 52 -22.05 0.18 -14.18
CA ASP A 52 -20.75 -0.48 -14.09
C ASP A 52 -20.96 -1.77 -13.28
N PRO A 53 -20.60 -2.94 -13.83
CA PRO A 53 -20.86 -4.23 -13.19
C PRO A 53 -20.19 -4.36 -11.81
N LEU A 54 -19.26 -3.47 -11.45
CA LEU A 54 -18.60 -3.43 -10.14
C LEU A 54 -19.19 -2.40 -9.16
N ASP A 55 -20.20 -1.62 -9.53
CA ASP A 55 -20.75 -0.58 -8.65
C ASP A 55 -21.32 -1.15 -7.35
N SER A 56 -22.01 -2.29 -7.43
CA SER A 56 -22.50 -3.01 -6.25
C SER A 56 -21.36 -3.45 -5.33
N GLU A 57 -20.25 -3.93 -5.89
CA GLU A 57 -19.08 -4.38 -5.11
C GLU A 57 -18.33 -3.22 -4.47
N ARG A 58 -18.24 -2.06 -5.16
CA ARG A 58 -17.69 -0.83 -4.57
C ARG A 58 -18.55 -0.34 -3.42
N ALA A 59 -19.87 -0.34 -3.58
CA ALA A 59 -20.80 0.04 -2.52
C ALA A 59 -20.69 -0.93 -1.32
N ARG A 60 -20.60 -2.24 -1.57
CA ARG A 60 -20.37 -3.25 -0.53
C ARG A 60 -19.06 -3.01 0.21
N LEU A 61 -17.96 -2.72 -0.50
CA LEU A 61 -16.68 -2.39 0.11
C LEU A 61 -16.82 -1.15 1.01
N ARG A 62 -17.40 -0.05 0.50
CA ARG A 62 -17.58 1.17 1.29
C ARG A 62 -18.39 0.94 2.57
N ALA A 63 -19.48 0.19 2.49
CA ALA A 63 -20.27 -0.19 3.65
C ALA A 63 -19.45 -1.04 4.65
N HIS A 64 -18.70 -2.03 4.16
CA HIS A 64 -17.81 -2.89 4.97
C HIS A 64 -16.73 -2.10 5.71
N LEU A 65 -16.20 -1.05 5.08
CA LEU A 65 -15.24 -0.14 5.68
C LEU A 65 -15.86 0.83 6.70
N GLY A 66 -17.19 0.92 6.77
CA GLY A 66 -17.90 1.90 7.59
C GLY A 66 -17.80 3.32 7.04
N LEU A 67 -17.66 3.48 5.71
CA LEU A 67 -17.65 4.81 5.07
C LEU A 67 -19.08 5.35 4.86
N ASP A 68 -20.05 4.45 4.67
CA ASP A 68 -21.46 4.77 4.43
C ASP A 68 -22.38 4.27 5.58
N SER A 69 -21.80 3.79 6.67
CA SER A 69 -22.48 3.10 7.77
C SER A 69 -21.68 3.28 9.06
N PRO A 70 -22.25 3.03 10.25
CA PRO A 70 -21.50 3.16 11.50
C PRO A 70 -20.20 2.34 11.45
N ALA A 71 -19.14 2.91 12.03
CA ALA A 71 -17.81 2.33 11.97
C ALA A 71 -17.81 0.87 12.48
N PRO A 72 -17.17 -0.07 11.77
CA PRO A 72 -17.13 -1.47 12.20
C PRO A 72 -16.32 -1.60 13.49
N GLN A 73 -16.68 -2.59 14.31
CA GLN A 73 -15.99 -2.90 15.57
C GLN A 73 -14.50 -3.25 15.33
N ILE A 74 -14.21 -3.89 14.19
CA ILE A 74 -12.86 -4.21 13.73
C ILE A 74 -12.70 -3.55 12.37
N GLN A 75 -11.71 -2.67 12.25
CA GLN A 75 -11.43 -1.98 10.99
C GLN A 75 -10.82 -2.95 9.97
N PRO A 76 -11.42 -3.12 8.78
CA PRO A 76 -10.83 -3.92 7.72
C PRO A 76 -9.53 -3.30 7.20
N LEU A 77 -8.52 -4.14 7.00
CA LEU A 77 -7.21 -3.80 6.46
C LEU A 77 -6.95 -4.55 5.16
N PHE A 78 -6.15 -3.95 4.29
CA PHE A 78 -5.75 -4.46 2.98
C PHE A 78 -4.30 -4.94 3.09
N PHE A 79 -4.11 -6.22 3.38
CA PHE A 79 -2.77 -6.76 3.49
C PHE A 79 -2.21 -7.09 2.12
N ILE A 80 -1.06 -6.53 1.77
CA ILE A 80 -0.29 -6.98 0.62
C ILE A 80 0.66 -8.07 1.10
N GLU A 81 0.49 -9.28 0.60
CA GLU A 81 1.18 -10.47 1.07
C GLU A 81 1.57 -11.38 -0.09
N GLN A 82 2.51 -12.30 0.16
CA GLN A 82 2.80 -13.39 -0.76
C GLN A 82 1.75 -14.49 -0.59
N ALA A 83 1.26 -15.04 -1.71
CA ALA A 83 0.44 -16.23 -1.68
C ALA A 83 1.31 -17.43 -1.24
N PRO A 84 0.96 -18.13 -0.13
CA PRO A 84 1.80 -19.19 0.39
C PRO A 84 1.88 -20.37 -0.57
N ASN A 85 3.06 -21.00 -0.65
CA ASN A 85 3.24 -22.21 -1.42
C ASN A 85 2.76 -23.43 -0.62
N THR A 86 1.48 -23.75 -0.72
CA THR A 86 0.87 -24.89 0.00
C THR A 86 1.08 -26.20 -0.74
N THR A 87 0.99 -27.34 -0.05
CA THR A 87 1.21 -28.69 -0.62
C THR A 87 0.36 -29.02 -1.85
N SER A 88 -0.81 -28.39 -2.00
CA SER A 88 -1.68 -28.60 -3.16
C SER A 88 -1.20 -27.86 -4.40
N ASN A 89 -0.32 -26.85 -4.26
CA ASN A 89 0.09 -25.91 -5.32
C ASN A 89 -1.08 -25.34 -6.12
N LEU A 90 -2.29 -25.33 -5.55
CA LEU A 90 -3.48 -24.88 -6.24
C LEU A 90 -3.61 -23.35 -6.12
N PRO A 91 -3.95 -22.65 -7.21
CA PRO A 91 -4.25 -21.24 -7.16
C PRO A 91 -5.44 -20.95 -6.25
N VAL A 92 -5.36 -19.83 -5.50
CA VAL A 92 -6.49 -19.34 -4.70
C VAL A 92 -7.41 -18.49 -5.58
N GLN A 93 -8.72 -18.65 -5.44
CA GLN A 93 -9.67 -17.88 -6.26
C GLN A 93 -9.63 -16.38 -5.91
N CYS A 94 -9.67 -15.53 -6.94
CA CYS A 94 -9.89 -14.10 -6.78
C CYS A 94 -11.36 -13.82 -6.43
N SER A 95 -11.60 -12.99 -5.40
CA SER A 95 -12.93 -12.61 -4.94
C SER A 95 -13.60 -11.53 -5.78
N LEU A 96 -12.92 -10.94 -6.78
CA LEU A 96 -13.54 -9.97 -7.69
C LEU A 96 -14.54 -10.69 -8.63
N PRO A 97 -15.82 -10.30 -8.68
CA PRO A 97 -16.77 -10.88 -9.62
C PRO A 97 -16.31 -10.74 -11.08
N GLY A 98 -16.40 -11.85 -11.82
CA GLY A 98 -15.94 -11.93 -13.21
C GLY A 98 -14.44 -12.20 -13.38
N CYS A 99 -13.64 -12.20 -12.32
CA CYS A 99 -12.26 -12.70 -12.39
C CYS A 99 -12.26 -14.24 -12.28
N THR A 100 -11.90 -14.92 -13.36
CA THR A 100 -11.78 -16.39 -13.39
C THR A 100 -10.35 -16.88 -13.21
N ALA A 101 -9.37 -15.97 -13.17
CA ALA A 101 -7.98 -16.31 -12.96
C ALA A 101 -7.73 -16.69 -11.50
N GLY A 102 -6.91 -17.72 -11.31
CA GLY A 102 -6.38 -18.06 -9.99
C GLY A 102 -5.27 -17.09 -9.56
N ILE A 103 -5.07 -16.95 -8.26
CA ILE A 103 -3.91 -16.31 -7.65
C ILE A 103 -2.88 -17.41 -7.40
N GLU A 104 -1.83 -17.41 -8.21
CA GLU A 104 -0.79 -18.44 -8.18
C GLU A 104 0.00 -18.43 -6.86
N PRO A 105 0.49 -19.60 -6.38
CA PRO A 105 1.45 -19.66 -5.31
C PRO A 105 2.67 -18.76 -5.55
N ASN A 106 3.21 -18.18 -4.49
CA ASN A 106 4.32 -17.23 -4.48
C ASN A 106 4.07 -15.88 -5.18
N SER A 107 2.91 -15.67 -5.81
CA SER A 107 2.54 -14.36 -6.36
C SER A 107 2.15 -13.37 -5.27
N LEU A 108 2.28 -12.07 -5.54
CA LEU A 108 1.74 -11.04 -4.65
C LEU A 108 0.22 -10.95 -4.79
N ARG A 109 -0.46 -10.84 -3.66
CA ARG A 109 -1.91 -10.69 -3.59
C ARG A 109 -2.31 -9.66 -2.55
N LEU A 110 -3.57 -9.22 -2.63
CA LEU A 110 -4.22 -8.45 -1.59
C LEU A 110 -5.17 -9.36 -0.80
N ALA A 111 -5.03 -9.36 0.52
CA ALA A 111 -5.93 -10.01 1.45
C ALA A 111 -6.72 -8.95 2.24
N LEU A 112 -8.03 -8.89 2.01
CA LEU A 112 -8.94 -8.06 2.77
C LEU A 112 -9.34 -8.79 4.04
N ASN A 113 -8.96 -8.26 5.21
CA ASN A 113 -9.22 -8.90 6.49
C ASN A 113 -9.83 -7.92 7.53
N PRO A 114 -10.98 -8.27 8.14
CA PRO A 114 -11.88 -9.36 7.76
C PRO A 114 -12.45 -9.18 6.33
N GLY A 115 -12.79 -10.29 5.67
CA GLY A 115 -13.43 -10.27 4.34
C GLY A 115 -14.84 -9.67 4.35
N MET A 116 -15.32 -9.19 3.20
CA MET A 116 -16.67 -8.64 3.01
C MET A 116 -17.76 -9.71 3.08
N SER A 117 -17.42 -10.96 2.79
CA SER A 117 -18.37 -12.08 2.74
C SER A 117 -18.35 -12.94 4.00
N GLY A 118 -17.52 -12.59 4.99
CA GLY A 118 -17.28 -13.42 6.16
C GLY A 118 -18.41 -13.33 7.20
N ASP A 119 -18.88 -14.49 7.67
CA ASP A 119 -19.61 -14.57 8.94
C ASP A 119 -18.72 -14.03 10.07
N ILE A 120 -19.28 -13.13 10.90
CA ILE A 120 -18.62 -12.46 12.04
C ILE A 120 -17.92 -13.47 12.99
N TRP A 121 -18.33 -14.73 12.95
CA TRP A 121 -17.81 -15.84 13.75
C TRP A 121 -16.37 -16.23 13.41
N PHE A 122 -15.92 -16.06 12.16
CA PHE A 122 -14.54 -16.35 11.75
C PHE A 122 -13.79 -15.05 11.44
N ARG A 123 -13.32 -14.38 12.49
CA ARG A 123 -12.43 -13.20 12.43
C ARG A 123 -11.17 -13.38 11.55
N SER A 124 -10.91 -14.61 11.10
CA SER A 124 -9.77 -15.01 10.29
C SER A 124 -10.08 -15.16 8.79
N SER A 125 -11.34 -15.05 8.35
CA SER A 125 -11.67 -15.15 6.92
C SER A 125 -11.15 -13.91 6.20
N SER A 126 -10.56 -14.14 5.03
CA SER A 126 -10.01 -13.08 4.19
C SER A 126 -10.50 -13.29 2.77
N ASP A 127 -10.93 -12.21 2.14
CA ASP A 127 -11.20 -12.23 0.70
C ASP A 127 -9.88 -11.92 -0.01
N TYR A 128 -9.53 -12.74 -1.00
CA TYR A 128 -8.25 -12.65 -1.70
C TYR A 128 -8.47 -12.06 -3.09
N TYR A 129 -7.62 -11.11 -3.46
CA TYR A 129 -7.69 -10.44 -4.75
C TYR A 129 -6.30 -10.41 -5.40
N HIS A 130 -6.24 -10.51 -6.73
CA HIS A 130 -5.11 -9.91 -7.41
C HIS A 130 -5.11 -8.42 -7.07
N ILE A 131 -3.93 -7.84 -6.84
CA ILE A 131 -3.79 -6.40 -6.56
C ILE A 131 -4.49 -5.53 -7.63
N PRO A 132 -4.29 -5.75 -8.95
CA PRO A 132 -5.00 -4.96 -9.97
C PRO A 132 -6.53 -5.15 -9.95
N CYS A 133 -7.01 -6.32 -9.55
CA CYS A 133 -8.45 -6.56 -9.41
C CYS A 133 -9.03 -5.75 -8.25
N PHE A 134 -8.32 -5.64 -7.13
CA PHE A 134 -8.80 -4.87 -5.98
C PHE A 134 -8.76 -3.36 -6.24
N GLU A 135 -7.80 -2.85 -7.00
CA GLU A 135 -7.75 -1.44 -7.42
C GLU A 135 -8.95 -1.02 -8.29
N ARG A 136 -9.69 -1.99 -8.88
CA ARG A 136 -10.97 -1.70 -9.55
C ARG A 136 -12.10 -1.40 -8.56
N LEU A 137 -11.94 -1.81 -7.29
CA LEU A 137 -12.89 -1.63 -6.20
C LEU A 137 -12.50 -0.46 -5.27
N ALA A 138 -11.22 -0.36 -4.93
CA ALA A 138 -10.68 0.63 -4.00
C ALA A 138 -9.85 1.69 -4.74
N ASP A 139 -10.18 2.96 -4.51
CA ASP A 139 -9.46 4.07 -5.13
C ASP A 139 -8.38 4.61 -4.18
N PHE A 140 -7.13 4.19 -4.39
CA PHE A 140 -6.01 4.61 -3.53
C PHE A 140 -5.59 6.07 -3.68
N THR A 141 -6.30 6.86 -4.51
CA THR A 141 -6.23 8.31 -4.48
C THR A 141 -7.01 8.92 -3.30
N GLN A 142 -7.77 8.12 -2.56
CA GLN A 142 -8.50 8.57 -1.36
C GLN A 142 -7.85 7.98 -0.11
N SER A 143 -7.62 8.84 0.90
CA SER A 143 -6.96 8.45 2.16
C SER A 143 -7.65 7.29 2.86
N CYS A 144 -9.00 7.27 2.85
CA CYS A 144 -9.80 6.23 3.48
C CYS A 144 -9.54 4.80 2.96
N TYR A 145 -9.03 4.65 1.74
CA TYR A 145 -8.55 3.37 1.19
C TYR A 145 -7.04 3.20 1.37
N LEU A 146 -6.25 4.25 1.12
CA LEU A 146 -4.78 4.20 1.22
C LEU A 146 -4.33 3.81 2.63
N ASP A 147 -4.95 4.39 3.66
CA ASP A 147 -4.57 4.19 5.07
C ASP A 147 -4.70 2.73 5.51
N ARG A 148 -5.60 1.99 4.86
CA ARG A 148 -5.88 0.57 5.15
C ARG A 148 -4.85 -0.38 4.56
N ILE A 149 -3.97 0.07 3.65
CA ILE A 149 -2.91 -0.78 3.09
C ILE A 149 -1.86 -1.07 4.15
N VAL A 150 -1.59 -2.37 4.36
CA VAL A 150 -0.57 -2.85 5.28
C VAL A 150 0.32 -3.86 4.56
N PRO A 151 1.61 -3.59 4.32
CA PRO A 151 2.53 -4.62 3.85
C PRO A 151 2.66 -5.71 4.91
N LEU A 152 2.58 -6.98 4.52
CA LEU A 152 2.73 -8.11 5.43
C LEU A 152 4.21 -8.44 5.62
N THR A 153 4.73 -8.14 6.80
CA THR A 153 6.15 -8.25 7.16
C THR A 153 6.32 -8.96 8.49
N ARG A 154 7.58 -9.21 8.87
CA ARG A 154 7.97 -9.69 10.21
C ARG A 154 7.40 -8.86 11.37
N ASN A 155 7.04 -7.60 11.13
CA ASN A 155 6.54 -6.68 12.15
C ASN A 155 5.01 -6.52 12.14
N THR A 156 4.32 -6.89 11.04
CA THR A 156 2.87 -6.66 10.87
C THR A 156 2.04 -7.94 10.85
N PHE A 157 2.64 -9.13 10.76
CA PHE A 157 1.90 -10.40 10.65
C PHE A 157 0.91 -10.67 11.79
N LYS A 158 1.16 -10.14 12.99
CA LYS A 158 0.23 -10.29 14.12
C LYS A 158 -1.06 -9.50 13.90
N LEU A 159 -0.99 -8.34 13.23
CA LEU A 159 -2.17 -7.54 12.86
C LEU A 159 -3.05 -8.30 11.86
N ARG A 160 -2.42 -9.12 11.01
CA ARG A 160 -3.10 -10.03 10.07
C ARG A 160 -3.78 -11.22 10.74
N GLY A 161 -3.54 -11.44 12.04
CA GLY A 161 -4.03 -12.60 12.78
C GLY A 161 -3.26 -13.90 12.51
N LEU A 162 -2.06 -13.80 11.93
CA LEU A 162 -1.22 -14.98 11.67
C LEU A 162 -0.44 -15.40 12.91
N LYS A 163 -0.25 -16.71 13.07
CA LYS A 163 0.63 -17.30 14.08
C LYS A 163 2.07 -17.23 13.60
N ILE A 164 3.02 -17.15 14.53
CA ILE A 164 4.45 -17.11 14.20
C ILE A 164 4.90 -18.34 13.40
N SER A 165 4.32 -19.51 13.68
CA SER A 165 4.56 -20.76 12.95
C SER A 165 4.09 -20.72 11.49
N SER A 166 3.16 -19.83 11.15
CA SER A 166 2.66 -19.67 9.78
C SER A 166 3.56 -18.77 8.93
N VAL A 167 4.46 -18.00 9.55
CA VAL A 167 5.32 -17.02 8.87
C VAL A 167 6.81 -17.29 9.09
N SER A 168 7.15 -18.35 9.83
CA SER A 168 8.52 -18.71 10.20
C SER A 168 9.39 -19.07 9.00
N ASP A 169 8.76 -19.59 7.95
CA ASP A 169 9.38 -19.96 6.66
C ASP A 169 9.32 -18.81 5.64
N GLY A 170 8.70 -17.69 5.99
CA GLY A 170 8.48 -16.56 5.09
C GLY A 170 7.32 -16.70 4.11
N SER A 171 6.53 -17.79 4.14
CA SER A 171 5.54 -18.12 3.10
C SER A 171 4.52 -17.03 2.76
N TYR A 172 4.18 -16.16 3.71
CA TYR A 172 3.24 -15.05 3.50
C TYR A 172 3.94 -13.69 3.37
N LEU A 173 5.18 -13.60 3.82
CA LEU A 173 5.85 -12.33 4.05
C LEU A 173 6.37 -11.77 2.73
N LEU A 174 6.36 -10.44 2.63
CA LEU A 174 6.92 -9.76 1.48
C LEU A 174 8.44 -9.90 1.43
N THR A 175 8.96 -9.89 0.21
CA THR A 175 10.38 -9.65 -0.03
C THR A 175 10.75 -8.23 0.42
N GLY A 176 12.02 -8.03 0.80
CA GLY A 176 12.51 -6.73 1.25
C GLY A 176 12.20 -5.61 0.27
N GLY A 177 12.45 -5.81 -1.02
CA GLY A 177 12.17 -4.83 -2.07
C GLY A 177 10.69 -4.46 -2.15
N ALA A 178 9.79 -5.45 -2.13
CA ALA A 178 8.36 -5.20 -2.14
C ALA A 178 7.89 -4.46 -0.88
N GLU A 179 8.38 -4.85 0.31
CA GLU A 179 8.13 -4.15 1.58
C GLU A 179 8.53 -2.66 1.47
N ARG A 180 9.76 -2.38 1.04
CA ARG A 180 10.28 -1.01 0.92
C ARG A 180 9.48 -0.19 -0.10
N LEU A 181 9.18 -0.77 -1.27
CA LEU A 181 8.44 -0.10 -2.33
C LEU A 181 7.02 0.27 -1.90
N ILE A 182 6.29 -0.63 -1.25
CA ILE A 182 4.92 -0.38 -0.78
C ILE A 182 4.89 0.72 0.26
N LEU A 183 5.84 0.71 1.22
CA LEU A 183 5.93 1.74 2.24
C LEU A 183 6.21 3.12 1.64
N GLU A 184 7.20 3.21 0.75
CA GLU A 184 7.57 4.48 0.10
C GLU A 184 6.45 4.99 -0.83
N TRP A 185 5.82 4.09 -1.57
CA TRP A 185 4.65 4.41 -2.39
C TRP A 185 3.51 4.97 -1.53
N LYS A 186 3.21 4.33 -0.40
CA LYS A 186 2.14 4.77 0.52
C LYS A 186 2.42 6.17 1.07
N ILE A 187 3.65 6.44 1.52
CA ILE A 187 4.05 7.76 2.02
C ILE A 187 3.94 8.82 0.92
N THR A 188 4.49 8.52 -0.27
CA THR A 188 4.45 9.45 -1.40
C THR A 188 3.02 9.76 -1.81
N ARG A 189 2.15 8.75 -1.89
CA ARG A 189 0.74 8.91 -2.24
C ARG A 189 -0.03 9.70 -1.18
N GLY A 190 0.21 9.42 0.11
CA GLY A 190 -0.41 10.14 1.22
C GLY A 190 -0.06 11.63 1.19
N MET A 191 1.21 11.95 0.93
CA MET A 191 1.66 13.33 0.78
C MET A 191 0.93 14.06 -0.36
N GLU A 192 0.76 13.40 -1.52
CA GLU A 192 0.03 14.01 -2.64
C GLU A 192 -1.47 14.19 -2.37
N ILE A 193 -2.08 13.26 -1.62
CA ILE A 193 -3.45 13.39 -1.13
C ILE A 193 -3.57 14.61 -0.20
N ASP A 194 -2.68 14.74 0.76
CA ASP A 194 -2.70 15.85 1.71
C ASP A 194 -2.49 17.20 1.01
N LYS A 195 -1.59 17.26 0.02
CA LYS A 195 -1.40 18.46 -0.81
C LYS A 195 -2.66 18.82 -1.58
N ARG A 196 -3.29 17.84 -2.23
CA ARG A 196 -4.55 18.03 -2.98
C ARG A 196 -5.66 18.52 -2.07
N ASP A 197 -5.76 17.94 -0.87
CA ASP A 197 -6.83 18.22 0.09
C ASP A 197 -6.55 19.47 0.95
N GLY A 198 -5.39 20.12 0.76
CA GLY A 198 -5.01 21.36 1.45
C GLY A 198 -4.66 21.17 2.93
N VAL A 199 -4.32 19.94 3.33
CA VAL A 199 -3.99 19.56 4.72
C VAL A 199 -2.52 19.18 4.90
N TYR A 200 -1.70 19.37 3.87
CA TYR A 200 -0.27 19.08 3.91
C TYR A 200 0.46 19.92 4.97
N ASP A 201 1.18 19.23 5.84
CA ASP A 201 2.15 19.82 6.76
C ASP A 201 3.46 19.03 6.68
N GLU A 202 4.53 19.71 6.28
CA GLU A 202 5.87 19.15 6.13
C GLU A 202 6.38 18.50 7.43
N ALA A 203 5.94 18.99 8.59
CA ALA A 203 6.35 18.44 9.88
C ALA A 203 5.90 16.99 10.08
N PHE A 204 4.76 16.57 9.50
CA PHE A 204 4.30 15.17 9.58
C PHE A 204 5.15 14.21 8.75
N TYR A 205 5.85 14.72 7.73
CA TYR A 205 6.67 13.93 6.82
C TYR A 205 8.17 13.99 7.16
N ARG A 206 8.57 14.89 8.06
CA ARG A 206 9.96 15.00 8.52
C ARG A 206 10.27 13.86 9.49
N LEU A 207 11.21 13.01 9.10
CA LEU A 207 11.79 11.98 9.96
C LEU A 207 12.98 12.52 10.76
N ASP A 208 13.27 11.84 11.87
CA ASP A 208 14.56 11.98 12.55
C ASP A 208 15.72 11.70 11.57
N PRO A 209 16.80 12.49 11.57
CA PRO A 209 17.90 12.34 10.60
C PRO A 209 18.52 10.94 10.56
N ASP A 210 18.71 10.28 11.70
CA ASP A 210 19.33 8.95 11.74
C ASP A 210 18.36 7.89 11.18
N VAL A 211 17.05 8.05 11.44
CA VAL A 211 16.01 7.21 10.84
C VAL A 211 15.91 7.45 9.33
N ASN A 212 15.94 8.70 8.90
CA ASN A 212 15.91 9.07 7.49
C ASN A 212 17.09 8.44 6.73
N ASP A 213 18.30 8.58 7.27
CA ASP A 213 19.50 8.03 6.64
C ASP A 213 19.44 6.51 6.58
N LEU A 214 18.95 5.84 7.62
CA LEU A 214 18.73 4.40 7.61
C LEU A 214 17.70 3.97 6.55
N LEU A 215 16.62 4.71 6.36
CA LEU A 215 15.54 4.33 5.44
C LEU A 215 15.85 4.66 3.96
N TYR A 216 16.61 5.72 3.70
CA TYR A 216 16.82 6.25 2.36
C TYR A 216 18.25 6.17 1.85
N LYS A 217 19.25 6.15 2.73
CA LYS A 217 20.67 6.12 2.36
C LYS A 217 21.33 4.77 2.60
N ALA A 218 20.74 3.87 3.38
CA ALA A 218 21.33 2.55 3.62
C ALA A 218 21.78 1.86 2.31
N GLY A 219 23.05 1.45 2.30
CA GLY A 219 23.72 0.82 1.16
C GLY A 219 24.42 1.78 0.18
N SER A 220 24.30 3.11 0.35
CA SER A 220 24.98 4.09 -0.49
C SER A 220 26.45 4.26 -0.12
N SER A 221 27.23 4.87 -1.02
CA SER A 221 28.63 5.23 -0.75
C SER A 221 28.80 6.18 0.44
N GLY A 222 27.82 7.06 0.66
CA GLY A 222 27.83 8.07 1.71
C GLY A 222 27.18 7.63 3.02
N PHE A 223 26.66 6.41 3.11
CA PHE A 223 25.96 5.95 4.32
C PHE A 223 26.95 5.45 5.37
N TRP A 224 27.07 6.23 6.43
CA TRP A 224 27.86 5.91 7.61
C TRP A 224 26.93 5.81 8.82
N PRO A 225 26.72 4.61 9.39
CA PRO A 225 25.84 4.48 10.54
C PRO A 225 26.45 5.20 11.75
N THR A 226 25.80 6.27 12.19
CA THR A 226 26.15 7.07 13.39
C THR A 226 25.75 6.35 14.68
N GLY A 227 24.79 5.44 14.58
CA GLY A 227 24.28 4.63 15.67
C GLY A 227 22.96 3.96 15.31
N ARG A 228 22.42 3.15 16.22
CA ARG A 228 21.06 2.61 16.10
C ARG A 228 20.07 3.68 16.58
N PRO A 229 19.09 4.08 15.76
CA PRO A 229 18.05 5.01 16.19
C PRO A 229 17.30 4.52 17.44
N GLY A 230 16.88 5.46 18.29
CA GLY A 230 16.14 5.15 19.51
C GLY A 230 14.84 4.37 19.23
N GLY A 231 14.55 3.37 20.06
CA GLY A 231 13.33 2.55 19.95
C GLY A 231 13.33 1.49 18.84
N LEU A 232 14.33 1.48 17.95
CA LEU A 232 14.47 0.46 16.93
C LEU A 232 15.11 -0.81 17.50
N ASP A 233 14.54 -1.97 17.22
CA ASP A 233 15.14 -3.25 17.61
C ASP A 233 16.49 -3.47 16.88
N VAL A 234 17.43 -4.19 17.51
CA VAL A 234 18.77 -4.43 16.93
C VAL A 234 18.67 -5.22 15.63
N PHE A 235 17.80 -6.24 15.58
CA PHE A 235 17.61 -7.03 14.37
C PHE A 235 16.96 -6.22 13.26
N GLU A 236 15.96 -5.40 13.62
CA GLU A 236 15.32 -4.50 12.66
C GLU A 236 16.31 -3.49 12.08
N TYR A 237 17.17 -2.91 12.93
CA TYR A 237 18.24 -2.03 12.50
C TYR A 237 19.17 -2.67 11.48
N TYR A 238 19.69 -3.89 11.75
CA TYR A 238 20.55 -4.59 10.80
C TYR A 238 19.81 -5.01 9.53
N THR A 239 18.52 -5.35 9.65
CA THR A 239 17.69 -5.68 8.49
C THR A 239 17.59 -4.46 7.56
N LEU A 240 17.25 -3.29 8.08
CA LEU A 240 17.16 -2.04 7.30
C LEU A 240 18.52 -1.58 6.76
N ALA A 241 19.57 -1.66 7.57
CA ALA A 241 20.90 -1.19 7.20
C ALA A 241 21.59 -2.07 6.15
N ARG A 242 21.19 -3.34 6.02
CA ARG A 242 21.89 -4.32 5.17
C ARG A 242 20.95 -5.12 4.27
N THR A 243 20.06 -5.93 4.86
CA THR A 243 19.24 -6.90 4.13
C THR A 243 18.27 -6.21 3.18
N VAL A 244 17.60 -5.16 3.64
CA VAL A 244 16.62 -4.39 2.87
C VAL A 244 17.09 -2.96 2.59
N ALA A 245 18.41 -2.75 2.60
CA ALA A 245 19.04 -1.50 2.21
C ALA A 245 18.54 -1.10 0.80
N VAL A 246 18.20 0.16 0.61
CA VAL A 246 17.55 0.62 -0.63
C VAL A 246 18.55 0.99 -1.72
N ASN A 247 19.82 1.18 -1.36
CA ASN A 247 20.91 1.46 -2.28
C ASN A 247 21.84 0.26 -2.45
N GLU A 248 22.52 0.19 -3.58
CA GLU A 248 23.69 -0.66 -3.79
C GLU A 248 24.75 0.18 -4.51
N CYS A 249 25.97 0.16 -3.97
CA CYS A 249 27.06 0.95 -4.50
C CYS A 249 28.19 0.02 -4.98
N SER A 250 28.65 0.25 -6.20
CA SER A 250 29.92 -0.26 -6.71
C SER A 250 30.93 0.89 -6.82
N ARG A 251 32.10 0.66 -7.43
CA ARG A 251 33.10 1.72 -7.64
C ARG A 251 32.65 2.77 -8.67
N GLU A 252 31.79 2.38 -9.58
CA GLU A 252 31.46 3.17 -10.79
C GLU A 252 29.99 3.57 -10.84
N GLU A 253 29.15 2.97 -9.99
CA GLU A 253 27.70 3.13 -10.03
C GLU A 253 27.09 3.09 -8.63
N GLU A 254 26.08 3.94 -8.41
CA GLU A 254 25.19 3.85 -7.26
C GLU A 254 23.76 3.63 -7.78
N TRP A 255 23.14 2.53 -7.36
CA TRP A 255 21.80 2.14 -7.74
C TRP A 255 20.84 2.31 -6.57
N ASN A 256 19.64 2.86 -6.82
CA ASN A 256 18.62 3.09 -5.79
C ASN A 256 17.26 2.48 -6.19
N LEU A 257 16.67 1.72 -5.26
CA LEU A 257 15.38 1.05 -5.43
C LEU A 257 14.24 2.03 -5.75
N PHE A 258 14.14 3.13 -5.02
CA PHE A 258 13.04 4.07 -5.18
C PHE A 258 13.17 4.88 -6.47
N GLU A 259 14.38 5.29 -6.85
CA GLU A 259 14.59 5.97 -8.13
C GLU A 259 14.21 5.08 -9.32
N GLN A 260 14.58 3.80 -9.26
CA GLN A 260 14.30 2.85 -10.33
C GLN A 260 12.80 2.58 -10.52
N PHE A 261 12.04 2.38 -9.45
CA PHE A 261 10.64 1.91 -9.55
C PHE A 261 9.58 2.99 -9.26
N LEU A 262 9.95 4.08 -8.59
CA LEU A 262 9.05 5.19 -8.26
C LEU A 262 9.48 6.53 -8.88
N GLY A 263 10.72 6.66 -9.36
CA GLY A 263 11.29 7.95 -9.78
C GLY A 263 10.56 8.62 -10.95
N GLN A 264 10.09 7.86 -11.94
CA GLN A 264 9.33 8.42 -13.08
C GLN A 264 7.97 8.98 -12.64
N ASN A 265 7.20 8.22 -11.86
CA ASN A 265 5.89 8.65 -11.37
C ASN A 265 5.98 9.89 -10.48
N LYS A 266 7.05 10.00 -9.66
CA LYS A 266 7.32 11.19 -8.84
C LYS A 266 7.59 12.44 -9.70
N ARG A 267 8.29 12.32 -10.83
CA ARG A 267 8.65 13.45 -11.69
C ARG A 267 7.48 13.95 -12.52
N GLU A 268 6.65 13.04 -13.00
CA GLU A 268 5.55 13.39 -13.89
C GLU A 268 4.26 13.75 -13.13
N GLY A 269 4.17 13.43 -11.83
CA GLY A 269 2.95 13.65 -11.04
C GLY A 269 1.76 12.80 -11.50
N VAL A 270 1.99 11.87 -12.44
CA VAL A 270 0.96 11.01 -13.03
C VAL A 270 0.83 9.76 -12.17
N TRP A 271 -0.10 9.81 -11.21
CA TRP A 271 -0.44 8.66 -10.39
C TRP A 271 -1.83 8.15 -10.75
N GLY A 272 -1.90 7.15 -11.62
CA GLY A 272 -3.16 6.50 -12.02
C GLY A 272 -3.79 5.68 -10.90
N ARG A 273 -5.03 5.21 -11.12
CA ARG A 273 -5.75 4.32 -10.18
C ARG A 273 -5.04 2.98 -9.91
N HIS A 274 -4.16 2.55 -10.83
CA HIS A 274 -3.50 1.24 -10.84
C HIS A 274 -1.98 1.32 -10.61
N ASP A 275 -1.52 2.32 -9.87
CA ASP A 275 -0.09 2.60 -9.70
C ASP A 275 0.62 1.61 -8.77
N LEU A 276 -0.06 1.05 -7.76
CA LEU A 276 0.51 0.04 -6.86
C LEU A 276 0.77 -1.27 -7.61
N SER A 277 -0.23 -1.79 -8.33
CA SER A 277 -0.06 -3.04 -9.11
C SER A 277 0.99 -2.88 -10.21
N ALA A 278 1.02 -1.74 -10.91
CA ALA A 278 2.01 -1.48 -11.94
C ALA A 278 3.45 -1.42 -11.38
N MET A 279 3.65 -0.72 -10.25
CA MET A 279 4.95 -0.67 -9.58
C MET A 279 5.42 -2.07 -9.16
N LEU A 280 4.53 -2.84 -8.53
CA LEU A 280 4.87 -4.20 -8.08
C LEU A 280 5.10 -5.18 -9.23
N GLY A 281 4.40 -5.00 -10.36
CA GLY A 281 4.64 -5.75 -11.59
C GLY A 281 6.04 -5.50 -12.14
N LYS A 282 6.46 -4.23 -12.28
CA LYS A 282 7.83 -3.86 -12.68
C LYS A 282 8.88 -4.47 -11.76
N TRP A 283 8.64 -4.44 -10.45
CA TRP A 283 9.52 -5.09 -9.47
C TRP A 283 9.64 -6.59 -9.71
N GLN A 284 8.52 -7.31 -9.89
CA GLN A 284 8.52 -8.75 -10.14
C GLN A 284 9.24 -9.12 -11.46
N GLU A 285 9.05 -8.33 -12.52
CA GLU A 285 9.77 -8.49 -13.78
C GLU A 285 11.29 -8.35 -13.58
N ALA A 286 11.72 -7.31 -12.86
CA ALA A 286 13.14 -7.10 -12.56
C ALA A 286 13.74 -8.23 -11.72
N VAL A 287 12.99 -8.77 -10.75
CA VAL A 287 13.39 -9.95 -9.97
C VAL A 287 13.58 -11.16 -10.87
N ASN A 288 12.64 -11.42 -11.79
CA ASN A 288 12.73 -12.54 -12.73
C ASN A 288 13.96 -12.43 -13.63
N LEU A 289 14.25 -11.22 -14.15
CA LEU A 289 15.44 -10.94 -14.96
C LEU A 289 16.73 -11.19 -14.16
N ALA A 290 16.82 -10.64 -12.94
CA ALA A 290 18.00 -10.81 -12.08
C ALA A 290 18.26 -12.27 -11.68
N LEU A 291 17.21 -13.10 -11.61
CA LEU A 291 17.33 -14.54 -11.37
C LEU A 291 17.76 -15.32 -12.62
N GLN A 292 17.34 -14.89 -13.83
CA GLN A 292 17.70 -15.55 -15.09
C GLN A 292 19.17 -15.38 -15.48
N GLU A 293 19.78 -14.21 -15.20
CA GLU A 293 21.22 -13.98 -15.47
C GLU A 293 22.13 -15.05 -14.84
N SER A 294 21.74 -15.61 -13.70
CA SER A 294 22.50 -16.66 -13.01
C SER A 294 22.62 -17.96 -13.81
N LYS A 295 21.74 -18.17 -14.80
CA LYS A 295 21.66 -19.42 -15.56
C LYS A 295 22.39 -19.36 -16.90
N HIS A 296 22.53 -18.20 -17.53
CA HIS A 296 22.98 -18.13 -18.93
C HIS A 296 24.17 -17.22 -19.21
N GLY A 297 24.69 -16.44 -18.27
CA GLY A 297 25.95 -15.68 -18.43
C GLY A 297 25.99 -14.76 -19.66
N GLN A 298 24.83 -14.43 -20.24
CA GLN A 298 24.68 -13.54 -21.37
C GLN A 298 24.22 -12.18 -20.86
N ASP A 299 24.86 -11.12 -21.38
CA ASP A 299 24.39 -9.74 -21.29
C ASP A 299 22.94 -9.69 -21.79
N MET A 300 22.00 -9.55 -20.86
CA MET A 300 20.63 -9.18 -21.19
C MET A 300 20.52 -7.67 -20.99
N ASP A 301 20.22 -6.97 -22.08
CA ASP A 301 19.93 -5.53 -22.07
C ASP A 301 18.90 -5.20 -20.98
N GLY A 302 19.30 -4.43 -19.96
CA GLY A 302 18.35 -3.75 -19.07
C GLY A 302 18.78 -3.52 -17.62
N LEU A 303 19.64 -4.36 -17.03
CA LEU A 303 20.07 -4.21 -15.63
C LEU A 303 21.60 -4.24 -15.52
N SER A 304 22.16 -3.30 -14.75
CA SER A 304 23.59 -3.32 -14.41
C SER A 304 23.90 -4.42 -13.40
N ALA A 305 25.18 -4.83 -13.31
CA ALA A 305 25.62 -5.80 -12.29
C ALA A 305 25.34 -5.31 -10.86
N THR A 306 25.43 -3.99 -10.63
CA THR A 306 25.04 -3.34 -9.37
C THR A 306 23.55 -3.55 -9.10
N ALA A 307 22.69 -3.26 -10.08
CA ALA A 307 21.25 -3.44 -9.96
C ALA A 307 20.87 -4.90 -9.69
N VAL A 308 21.48 -5.86 -10.40
CA VAL A 308 21.23 -7.30 -10.21
C VAL A 308 21.58 -7.74 -8.80
N LYS A 309 22.74 -7.31 -8.28
CA LYS A 309 23.15 -7.59 -6.89
C LYS A 309 22.15 -7.03 -5.89
N ALA A 310 21.72 -5.78 -6.09
CA ALA A 310 20.73 -5.12 -5.24
C ALA A 310 19.38 -5.85 -5.26
N ILE A 311 18.87 -6.17 -6.45
CA ILE A 311 17.58 -6.85 -6.65
C ILE A 311 17.61 -8.23 -6.01
N ARG A 312 18.68 -9.03 -6.19
CA ARG A 312 18.80 -10.34 -5.55
C ARG A 312 18.76 -10.25 -4.03
N ARG A 313 19.49 -9.29 -3.44
CA ARG A 313 19.47 -9.03 -2.00
C ARG A 313 18.06 -8.63 -1.54
N LEU A 314 17.42 -7.69 -2.23
CA LEU A 314 16.09 -7.20 -1.92
C LEU A 314 14.98 -8.22 -2.20
N SER A 315 15.25 -9.27 -2.98
CA SER A 315 14.33 -10.39 -3.20
C SER A 315 14.29 -11.37 -2.03
N THR A 316 15.16 -11.22 -1.03
CA THR A 316 15.10 -12.02 0.19
C THR A 316 13.88 -11.65 1.03
N VAL A 317 13.31 -12.65 1.72
CA VAL A 317 12.17 -12.47 2.64
C VAL A 317 12.70 -12.36 4.06
N PRO A 318 12.63 -11.19 4.71
CA PRO A 318 13.09 -11.05 6.10
C PRO A 318 12.09 -11.71 7.06
N THR A 319 12.48 -12.83 7.66
CA THR A 319 11.62 -13.59 8.58
C THR A 319 11.73 -13.09 10.03
N PRO A 320 10.70 -13.32 10.87
CA PRO A 320 10.76 -13.04 12.29
C PRO A 320 11.83 -13.92 12.96
N GLN A 321 12.59 -13.35 13.89
CA GLN A 321 13.50 -14.12 14.71
C GLN A 321 12.71 -14.99 15.70
N ILE A 322 12.88 -16.31 15.61
CA ILE A 322 12.29 -17.28 16.53
C ILE A 322 13.40 -17.72 17.50
N GLY A 323 13.39 -17.17 18.72
CA GLY A 323 14.08 -17.79 19.87
C GLY A 323 15.56 -17.50 20.09
N LEU A 324 16.04 -16.25 20.00
CA LEU A 324 17.39 -15.88 20.46
C LEU A 324 17.45 -14.61 21.34
N ASN A 325 16.35 -14.20 21.98
CA ASN A 325 16.34 -13.12 22.98
C ASN A 325 15.99 -13.63 24.38
N CYS A 326 16.66 -14.70 24.80
CA CYS A 326 16.86 -15.05 26.20
C CYS A 326 18.37 -15.10 26.48
N ILE A 327 19.08 -13.98 26.32
CA ILE A 327 20.37 -13.71 26.98
C ILE A 327 20.40 -12.22 27.29
#